data_AF-A0A081RBS8-F1
#
_entry.id   AF-A0A081RBS8-F1
#
_cell.length_a   1.000
_cell.length_b   1.000
_cell.length_c   1.000
_cell.angle_alpha   90.00
_cell.angle_beta   90.00
_cell.angle_gamma   90.00
#
_symmetry.space_group_name_H-M   'P 1'
#
loop_
_entity.id
_entity.type
_entity.pdbx_description
1 polymer ?
#
loop_
_entity_poly.entity_id
_entity_poly.type
_entity_poly.pdbx_seq_one_letter_code
_entity_poly.pdbx_strand_id
1 'polypeptide(L)' 'MHDHLKDAADAAGLTDAQLAAIRRRIADPKRPTGFEQAVLDEMERRRLSPRS' A
#
# COMPACT_ATOMS: atom_id res chain seq x y z
N MET A 1 -1.92 17.42 6.24
CA MET A 1 -2.00 16.27 7.18
C MET A 1 -3.27 15.43 7.01
N HIS A 2 -4.26 15.86 6.21
CA HIS A 2 -5.49 15.09 5.96
C HIS A 2 -5.33 13.93 4.95
N ASP A 3 -4.36 14.02 4.04
CA ASP A 3 -4.25 13.05 2.93
C ASP A 3 -3.83 11.64 3.40
N HIS A 4 -2.90 11.54 4.35
CA HIS A 4 -2.41 10.25 4.83
C HIS A 4 -3.48 9.38 5.50
N LEU A 5 -4.39 9.99 6.27
CA LEU A 5 -5.51 9.28 6.91
C LEU A 5 -6.50 8.75 5.88
N LYS A 6 -6.74 9.52 4.81
CA LYS A 6 -7.60 9.12 3.70
C LYS A 6 -6.95 7.98 2.91
N ASP A 7 -5.67 8.12 2.54
CA ASP A 7 -4.94 7.09 1.80
C ASP A 7 -4.88 5.76 2.56
N ALA A 8 -4.70 5.80 3.88
CA ALA A 8 -4.74 4.62 4.74
C ALA A 8 -6.13 3.96 4.77
N ALA A 9 -7.21 4.75 4.86
CA ALA A 9 -8.58 4.23 4.83
C ALA A 9 -8.90 3.61 3.46
N ASP A 10 -8.48 4.27 2.37
CA ASP A 10 -8.67 3.78 1.01
C ASP A 10 -7.89 2.47 0.79
N ALA A 11 -6.63 2.39 1.24
CA ALA A 11 -5.81 1.17 1.16
C ALA A 11 -6.39 0.02 2.00
N ALA A 12 -6.90 0.30 3.21
CA ALA A 12 -7.54 -0.69 4.07
C ALA A 12 -8.80 -1.31 3.44
N GLY A 13 -9.50 -0.56 2.57
CA GLY A 13 -10.66 -1.05 1.82
C GLY A 13 -10.32 -2.00 0.67
N LEU A 14 -9.05 -2.15 0.30
CA LEU A 14 -8.64 -3.00 -0.82
C LEU A 14 -8.57 -4.48 -0.43
N THR A 15 -8.84 -5.33 -1.42
CA THR A 15 -8.56 -6.77 -1.33
C THR A 15 -7.08 -7.08 -1.49
N ASP A 16 -6.63 -8.24 -1.00
CA ASP A 16 -5.24 -8.68 -1.10
C ASP A 16 -4.74 -8.73 -2.56
N ALA A 17 -5.61 -9.13 -3.49
CA ALA A 17 -5.31 -9.15 -4.92
C ALA A 17 -5.11 -7.75 -5.51
N GLN A 18 -5.90 -6.77 -5.07
CA GLN A 18 -5.75 -5.37 -5.49
C GLN A 18 -4.47 -4.75 -4.92
N LEU A 19 -4.17 -5.00 -3.63
CA LEU A 19 -2.91 -4.57 -3.01
C LEU A 19 -1.70 -5.12 -3.78
N ALA A 20 -1.71 -6.42 -4.11
CA ALA A 20 -0.64 -7.04 -4.90
C ALA A 20 -0.56 -6.50 -6.35
N ALA A 21 -1.69 -6.13 -6.96
CA ALA A 21 -1.70 -5.50 -8.28
C ALA A 21 -1.11 -4.08 -8.25
N ILE A 22 -1.42 -3.30 -7.22
CA ILE A 22 -0.88 -1.94 -7.06
C ILE A 22 0.61 -2.00 -6.74
N ARG A 23 1.05 -2.85 -5.80
CA ARG A 23 2.47 -3.04 -5.50
C ARG A 23 3.32 -3.34 -6.73
N ARG A 24 2.81 -4.14 -7.67
CA ARG A 24 3.49 -4.46 -8.94
C ARG A 24 3.60 -3.27 -9.90
N ARG A 25 2.79 -2.23 -9.71
CA ARG A 25 2.76 -1.01 -10.53
C ARG A 25 3.54 0.16 -9.91
N ILE A 26 4.01 0.03 -8.67
CA ILE A 26 4.85 1.05 -8.02
C ILE A 26 6.12 1.20 -8.85
N ALA A 27 6.29 2.39 -9.45
CA ALA A 27 7.39 2.66 -10.37
C ALA A 27 8.74 2.78 -9.64
N ASP A 28 8.75 3.42 -8.46
CA ASP A 28 9.94 3.53 -7.61
C ASP A 28 9.61 3.10 -6.16
N PRO A 29 9.94 1.86 -5.77
CA PRO A 29 9.71 1.36 -4.42
C PRO A 29 10.48 2.12 -3.33
N LYS A 30 11.52 2.90 -3.69
CA LYS A 30 12.28 3.70 -2.72
C LYS A 30 11.63 5.07 -2.46
N ARG A 31 10.71 5.49 -3.33
CA ARG A 31 10.00 6.78 -3.23
C ARG A 31 8.53 6.63 -3.64
N PRO A 32 7.75 5.84 -2.89
CA PRO A 32 6.32 5.70 -3.16
C PRO A 32 5.60 7.03 -2.93
N THR A 33 4.50 7.24 -3.67
CA THR A 33 3.50 8.25 -3.36
C THR A 33 2.80 7.93 -2.02
N GLY A 34 2.04 8.89 -1.47
CA GLY A 34 1.32 8.70 -0.20
C GLY A 34 0.40 7.47 -0.21
N PHE A 35 -0.37 7.29 -1.28
CA PHE A 35 -1.23 6.13 -1.46
C PHE A 35 -0.45 4.82 -1.66
N GLU A 36 0.63 4.83 -2.44
CA GLU A 36 1.47 3.64 -2.61
C GLU A 36 2.12 3.22 -1.29
N GLN A 37 2.53 4.17 -0.45
CA GLN A 37 3.02 3.88 0.89
C GLN A 37 1.93 3.24 1.75
N ALA A 38 0.71 3.79 1.74
CA ALA A 38 -0.42 3.21 2.46
C ALA A 38 -0.75 1.77 1.99
N VAL A 39 -0.59 1.48 0.70
CA VAL A 39 -0.72 0.12 0.16
C VAL A 39 0.38 -0.80 0.69
N LEU A 40 1.63 -0.34 0.73
CA LEU A 40 2.75 -1.12 1.29
C LEU A 40 2.55 -1.40 2.78
N ASP A 41 2.14 -0.39 3.54
CA ASP A 41 1.87 -0.48 4.98
C ASP A 41 0.72 -1.47 5.25
N GLU A 42 -0.35 -1.43 4.43
CA GLU A 42 -1.47 -2.36 4.56
C GLU A 42 -1.07 -3.79 4.22
N MET A 43 -0.22 -3.99 3.20
CA MET A 43 0.34 -5.31 2.89
C MET A 43 1.23 -5.85 4.03
N GLU A 44 2.01 -4.99 4.68
CA GLU A 44 2.81 -5.38 5.84
C GLU A 44 1.90 -5.75 7.04
N ARG A 45 0.89 -4.92 7.32
CA ARG A 45 -0.11 -5.16 8.37
C ARG A 45 -0.81 -6.51 8.20
N ARG A 46 -1.16 -6.87 6.95
CA ARG A 46 -1.80 -8.16 6.60
C ARG A 46 -0.82 -9.32 6.43
N ARG A 47 0.49 -9.07 6.53
CA ARG A 47 1.56 -10.07 6.30
C ARG A 47 1.53 -10.68 4.89
N LEU A 48 1.16 -9.88 3.89
CA LEU A 48 1.10 -10.27 2.47
C LEU A 48 2.43 -10.08 1.74
N SER A 49 3.34 -9.28 2.31
CA SER A 49 4.69 -9.14 1.76
C SER A 49 5.57 -10.29 2.25
N PRO A 50 6.31 -10.99 1.35
CA PRO A 50 7.33 -11.92 1.80
C PRO A 50 8.37 -11.12 2.59
N ARG A 51 8.57 -11.52 3.85
CA ARG A 51 9.64 -10.95 4.70
C ARG A 51 10.95 -11.16 3.96
N SER A 52 11.56 -10.06 3.50
CA SER A 52 12.95 -10.06 3.04
C SER A 52 13.88 -10.41 4.19
#